data_AF-A0A538U0U5-F1
#
_entry.id   AF-A0A538U0U5-F1
#
_cell.length_a   1.000
_cell.length_b   1.000
_cell.length_c   1.000
_cell.angle_alpha   90.00
_cell.angle_beta   90.00
_cell.angle_gamma   90.00
#
_symmetry.space_group_name_H-M   'P 1'
#
loop_
_entity.id
_entity.type
_entity.pdbx_description
1 polymer ?
#
loop_
_entity_poly.entity_id
_entity_poly.type
_entity_poly.pdbx_seq_one_letter_code
_entity_poly.pdbx_strand_id
1 'polypeptide(L)' 'MSARPRLEVLLVDDDARIRRTLRGVLEDEGHAVAEAAGGA' A
#
# COMPACT_ATOMS: atom_id res chain seq x y z
N MET A 1 -24.73 7.46 -0.68
CA MET A 1 -23.53 6.63 -0.95
C MET A 1 -22.52 6.98 0.13
N SER A 2 -22.13 6.04 0.99
CA SER A 2 -21.03 6.29 1.94
C SER A 2 -19.72 6.17 1.17
N ALA A 3 -18.91 7.23 1.15
CA ALA A 3 -17.58 7.16 0.55
C ALA A 3 -16.70 6.21 1.38
N ARG A 4 -15.97 5.30 0.72
CA ARG A 4 -14.95 4.51 1.44
C ARG A 4 -13.84 5.45 1.91
N PRO A 5 -13.34 5.28 3.15
CA PRO A 5 -12.31 6.15 3.69
C PRO A 5 -10.99 5.97 2.93
N ARG A 6 -10.30 7.08 2.69
CA ARG A 6 -8.91 7.09 2.23
C ARG A 6 -7.99 6.90 3.43
N LEU A 7 -7.06 5.95 3.35
CA LEU A 7 -6.12 5.60 4.41
C LEU A 7 -4.69 5.95 3.98
N GLU A 8 -3.83 6.20 4.97
CA GLU A 8 -2.38 6.19 4.83
C GLU A 8 -1.86 4.82 5.28
N VAL A 9 -1.17 4.11 4.38
CA VAL A 9 -0.78 2.71 4.56
C VAL A 9 0.73 2.57 4.44
N LEU A 10 1.37 1.92 5.42
CA LEU A 10 2.75 1.46 5.31
C LEU A 10 2.75 -0.02 4.92
N LEU A 11 3.29 -0.32 3.74
CA LEU A 11 3.45 -1.68 3.25
C LEU A 11 4.88 -2.17 3.49
N VAL A 12 5.02 -3.16 4.37
CA VAL A 12 6.31 -3.81 4.69
C VAL A 12 6.32 -5.22 4.12
N ASP A 13 7.20 -5.45 3.15
CA ASP A 13 7.39 -6.77 2.52
C ASP A 13 8.79 -6.85 1.92
N ASP A 14 9.49 -7.96 2.15
CA ASP A 14 10.86 -8.20 1.69
C ASP A 14 10.94 -8.49 0.18
N ASP A 15 9.88 -9.05 -0.42
CA ASP A 15 9.80 -9.24 -1.86
C ASP A 15 9.30 -7.97 -2.57
N ALA A 16 10.22 -7.34 -3.32
CA ALA A 16 9.93 -6.13 -4.09
C ALA A 16 8.86 -6.32 -5.18
N ARG A 17 8.63 -7.53 -5.70
CA ARG A 17 7.56 -7.80 -6.68
C ARG A 17 6.19 -7.78 -6.01
N ILE A 18 6.06 -8.38 -4.83
CA ILE A 18 4.81 -8.39 -4.07
C ILE A 18 4.50 -6.96 -3.64
N ARG A 19 5.48 -6.26 -3.04
CA ARG A 19 5.32 -4.89 -2.57
C ARG A 19 4.82 -3.93 -3.66
N ARG A 20 5.43 -3.96 -4.85
CA ARG A 20 5.01 -3.10 -5.97
C ARG A 20 3.60 -3.44 -6.48
N THR A 21 3.27 -4.73 -6.54
CA THR A 21 1.94 -5.18 -7.00
C THR A 21 0.86 -4.71 -6.05
N LEU A 22 1.05 -4.93 -4.75
CA LEU A 22 0.08 -4.57 -3.73
C LEU A 22 -0.04 -3.06 -3.54
N ARG A 23 1.06 -2.31 -3.67
CA ARG A 23 1.00 -0.84 -3.71
C ARG A 23 0.07 -0.34 -4.82
N GLY A 24 0.22 -0.86 -6.05
CA GLY A 24 -0.62 -0.44 -7.18
C GLY A 24 -2.11 -0.67 -6.92
N VAL A 25 -2.47 -1.84 -6.38
CA VAL A 25 -3.87 -2.15 -6.02
C VAL A 25 -4.42 -1.15 -5.01
N LEU A 26 -3.67 -0.86 -3.94
CA LEU A 26 -4.12 0.05 -2.89
C LEU A 26 -4.21 1.51 -3.37
N GLU A 27 -3.29 1.94 -4.23
CA GLU A 27 -3.33 3.26 -4.87
C GLU A 27 -4.54 3.38 -5.81
N ASP A 28 -4.85 2.34 -6.60
CA ASP A 28 -6.02 2.27 -7.48
C ASP A 28 -7.35 2.32 -6.68
N GLU A 29 -7.37 1.75 -5.47
CA GLU A 29 -8.47 1.88 -4.50
C GLU A 29 -8.56 3.26 -3.84
N GLY A 30 -7.57 4.13 -4.09
CA GLY A 30 -7.54 5.50 -3.62
C GLY A 30 -6.85 5.69 -2.27
N HIS A 31 -6.00 4.77 -1.84
CA HIS A 31 -5.19 4.91 -0.62
C HIS A 31 -3.84 5.57 -0.92
N ALA A 32 -3.24 6.19 0.10
CA ALA A 32 -1.86 6.67 0.05
C ALA A 32 -0.95 5.59 0.65
N VAL A 33 0.09 5.17 -0.06
CA VAL A 33 0.90 4.00 0.31
C VAL A 33 2.38 4.35 0.36
N ALA A 34 3.04 4.02 1.46
CA ALA A 34 4.49 4.02 1.60
C ALA A 34 5.04 2.59 1.61
N GLU A 35 6.25 2.39 1.09
CA GLU A 35 6.90 1.09 0.98
C GLU A 35 8.09 0.97 1.96
N ALA A 36 8.26 -0.19 2.58
CA ALA A 36 9.48 -0.60 3.28
C ALA A 36 9.82 -2.06 2.95
N ALA A 37 11.11 -2.38 2.87
CA ALA A 37 11.58 -3.75 2.63
C ALA A 37 11.71 -4.60 3.91
N GLY A 38 11.49 -4.00 5.09
CA GLY A 38 11.66 -4.65 6.38
C GLY A 38 11.70 -3.62 7.52
N GLY A 39 11.82 -4.13 8.75
CA GLY A 39 12.10 -3.32 9.95
C GLY A 39 13.60 -3.11 10.17
N ALA A 40 13.93 -2.14 11.02
CA ALA A 40 15.30 -1.93 11.52
C ALA A 40 15.61 -2.86 12.71
#